data_AF-A0A4Q2W5Y0-F1
#
_entry.id   AF-A0A4Q2W5Y0-F1
#
_cell.length_a   1.000
_cell.length_b   1.000
_cell.length_c   1.000
_cell.angle_alpha   90.00
_cell.angle_beta   90.00
_cell.angle_gamma   90.00
#
_symmetry.space_group_name_H-M   'P 1'
#
loop_
_entity.id
_entity.type
_entity.pdbx_description
1 polymer ?
#
loop_
_entity_poly.entity_id
_entity_poly.type
_entity_poly.pdbx_seq_one_letter_code
_entity_poly.pdbx_strand_id
1 'polypeptide(L)'
;MPRILRWTMSRPQILFLSCIGFAVALTAMLYGNIIKTSTVTSVFSKTMSTRPVVVVGSGLAGLSASYEALQHGAPSVHLLDRAPKPGGNSIKASSGINGAGTKFQRAAGVESDTLFYSDSVRSAGSRFHLTQPPVDREALITKLTTESAAAVNWLVDEIGVDLSVVAPLGGHSVARTHRGAGKTPPGAAIIIALLNKLKENEKFSITNLAEVKALLKEGNTVKGVEYELEGKRHNLEGSVLFASGGFAGDATGLLARYRPDLKGIPSTNEERPGSHDILTAVGAELLDMDSVQIHPTGFVDPATPNSMLKFLAAEMLRGEGGILLSPEGSRFVNEMDTREHVSNAIMKLPTATDGDGVIKQWDITILLDPGASAASANHIGFYEWKGLLKKVKVRDLKPAQIAALDKYAKAVAEGTDDEFGQSG
;
A
#
# COMPACT_ATOMS: atom_id res chain seq x y z
N MET A 1 -54.22 76.47 -1.85
CA MET A 1 -53.24 77.30 -1.12
C MET A 1 -52.28 76.39 -0.37
N PRO A 2 -51.00 76.27 -0.76
CA PRO A 2 -49.98 75.64 0.07
C PRO A 2 -49.09 76.70 0.74
N ARG A 3 -48.85 76.55 2.04
CA ARG A 3 -47.94 77.38 2.85
C ARG A 3 -46.49 76.90 2.66
N ILE A 4 -45.59 77.82 2.34
CA ILE A 4 -44.13 77.61 2.32
C ILE A 4 -43.61 77.84 3.74
N LEU A 5 -43.00 76.83 4.36
CA LEU A 5 -42.22 76.99 5.60
C LEU A 5 -40.77 77.35 5.23
N ARG A 6 -40.31 78.54 5.64
CA ARG A 6 -38.88 78.89 5.68
C ARG A 6 -38.29 78.41 7.00
N TRP A 7 -37.27 77.55 6.93
CA TRP A 7 -36.40 77.24 8.06
C TRP A 7 -35.23 78.23 8.08
N THR A 8 -35.11 79.01 9.15
CA THR A 8 -33.93 79.84 9.44
C THR A 8 -33.19 79.22 10.62
N MET A 9 -32.03 78.60 10.37
CA MET A 9 -31.14 78.13 11.43
C MET A 9 -30.45 79.32 12.12
N SER A 10 -30.39 79.30 13.45
CA SER A 10 -29.73 80.35 14.22
C SER A 10 -28.21 80.12 14.30
N ARG A 11 -27.43 81.21 14.40
CA ARG A 11 -25.94 81.17 14.54
C ARG A 11 -25.41 80.14 15.56
N PRO A 12 -26.01 79.92 16.75
CA PRO A 12 -25.53 78.87 17.66
C PRO A 12 -25.75 77.44 17.15
N GLN A 13 -26.74 77.18 16.28
CA GLN A 13 -26.96 75.85 15.67
C GLN A 13 -25.93 75.55 14.58
N ILE A 14 -25.46 76.56 13.86
CA ILE A 14 -24.37 76.43 12.87
C ILE A 14 -23.05 76.13 13.58
N LEU A 15 -22.78 76.81 14.70
CA LEU A 15 -21.59 76.56 15.53
C LEU A 15 -21.60 75.14 16.13
N PHE A 16 -22.74 74.66 16.62
CA PHE A 16 -22.86 73.31 17.18
C PHE A 16 -22.63 72.20 16.13
N LEU A 17 -23.18 72.37 14.92
CA LEU A 17 -22.95 71.45 13.80
C LEU A 17 -21.50 71.50 13.28
N SER A 18 -20.86 72.68 13.28
CA SER A 18 -19.44 72.79 12.91
C SER A 18 -18.49 72.13 13.93
N CYS A 19 -18.81 72.20 15.23
CA CYS A 19 -18.03 71.53 16.28
C CYS A 19 -18.17 69.99 16.21
N ILE A 20 -19.37 69.47 15.88
CA ILE A 20 -19.58 68.04 15.66
C ILE A 20 -18.84 67.57 14.41
N GLY A 21 -18.87 68.35 13.31
CA GLY A 21 -18.12 68.05 12.09
C GLY A 21 -16.61 67.99 12.33
N PHE A 22 -16.06 68.92 13.13
CA PHE A 22 -14.64 68.91 13.50
C PHE A 22 -14.27 67.74 14.42
N ALA A 23 -15.13 67.38 15.38
CA ALA A 23 -14.89 66.25 16.27
C ALA A 23 -14.93 64.90 15.53
N VAL A 24 -15.84 64.76 14.55
CA VAL A 24 -15.94 63.56 13.68
C VAL A 24 -14.75 63.49 12.71
N ALA A 25 -14.28 64.62 12.18
CA ALA A 25 -13.09 64.66 11.32
C ALA A 25 -11.79 64.36 12.10
N LEU A 26 -11.66 64.85 13.35
CA LEU A 26 -10.51 64.55 14.20
C LEU A 26 -10.48 63.08 14.65
N THR A 27 -11.65 62.51 14.99
CA THR A 27 -11.75 61.08 15.32
C THR A 27 -11.51 60.20 14.10
N ALA A 28 -11.95 60.59 12.90
CA ALA A 28 -11.63 59.89 11.65
C ALA A 28 -10.16 60.02 11.23
N MET A 29 -9.49 61.14 11.52
CA MET A 29 -8.04 61.30 11.31
C MET A 29 -7.21 60.51 12.33
N LEU A 30 -7.64 60.46 13.59
CA LEU A 30 -7.01 59.65 14.63
C LEU A 30 -7.22 58.14 14.38
N TYR A 31 -8.43 57.71 13.97
CA TYR A 31 -8.67 56.34 13.51
C TYR A 31 -7.94 56.03 12.20
N GLY A 32 -7.89 56.96 11.25
CA GLY A 32 -7.18 56.81 9.98
C GLY A 32 -5.66 56.69 10.15
N ASN A 33 -5.08 57.35 11.16
CA ASN A 33 -3.68 57.21 11.51
C ASN A 33 -3.39 55.95 12.34
N ILE A 34 -4.33 55.49 13.18
CA ILE A 34 -4.20 54.20 13.89
C ILE A 34 -4.35 53.02 12.92
N ILE A 35 -5.17 53.16 11.87
CA ILE A 35 -5.34 52.14 10.81
C ILE A 35 -4.16 52.20 9.80
N LYS A 36 -3.52 53.36 9.59
CA LYS A 36 -2.34 53.48 8.69
C LYS A 36 -1.00 53.06 9.29
N THR A 37 -0.91 52.81 10.60
CA THR A 37 0.27 52.21 11.26
C THR A 37 0.02 50.81 11.80
N SER A 38 -1.12 50.20 11.47
CA SER A 38 -1.41 48.79 11.75
C SER A 38 -1.67 47.98 10.49
N THR A 39 -1.11 48.42 9.35
CA THR A 39 -0.59 47.47 8.37
C THR A 39 0.64 46.81 9.00
N VAL A 40 0.39 45.95 10.00
CA VAL A 40 1.17 44.74 10.14
C VAL A 40 0.97 44.06 8.81
N THR A 41 1.89 44.34 7.90
CA THR A 41 2.25 43.40 6.87
C THR A 41 2.53 42.14 7.66
N SER A 42 1.49 41.31 7.81
CA SER A 42 1.66 39.89 8.03
C SER A 42 2.30 39.42 6.73
N VAL A 43 3.58 39.74 6.61
CA VAL A 43 4.55 38.85 6.06
C VAL A 43 4.40 37.64 6.98
N PHE A 44 3.44 36.77 6.67
CA PHE A 44 3.71 35.36 6.71
C PHE A 44 4.95 35.20 5.82
N SER A 45 6.11 35.52 6.40
CA SER A 45 7.28 34.75 6.17
C SER A 45 6.81 33.39 6.61
N LYS A 46 6.30 32.63 5.64
CA LYS A 46 6.41 31.20 5.65
C LYS A 46 7.90 31.02 5.80
N THR A 47 8.39 31.04 7.04
CA THR A 47 9.71 30.54 7.37
C THR A 47 9.62 29.13 6.82
N MET A 48 10.11 28.96 5.59
CA MET A 48 10.22 27.65 4.99
C MET A 48 10.98 26.89 6.05
N SER A 49 10.32 25.88 6.64
CA SER A 49 10.98 24.98 7.57
C SER A 49 12.28 24.60 6.88
N THR A 50 13.41 24.94 7.48
CA THR A 50 14.72 24.55 6.97
C THR A 50 15.03 23.09 7.32
N ARG A 51 14.15 22.47 8.12
CA ARG A 51 14.31 21.10 8.61
C ARG A 51 13.83 20.10 7.55
N PRO A 52 14.58 19.01 7.34
CA PRO A 52 14.21 17.97 6.39
C PRO A 52 12.91 17.28 6.77
N VAL A 53 12.30 16.63 5.79
CA VAL A 53 11.36 15.53 6.06
C VAL A 53 12.18 14.26 6.22
N VAL A 54 12.03 13.58 7.36
CA VAL A 54 12.68 12.31 7.65
C VAL A 54 11.71 11.18 7.32
N VAL A 55 12.08 10.32 6.37
CA VAL A 55 11.26 9.17 5.98
C VAL A 55 11.90 7.89 6.52
N VAL A 56 11.14 7.07 7.24
CA VAL A 56 11.61 5.80 7.81
C VAL A 56 11.09 4.64 6.97
N GLY A 57 11.97 4.01 6.20
CA GLY A 57 11.67 2.87 5.33
C GLY A 57 11.62 3.24 3.85
N SER A 58 12.30 2.45 3.02
CA SER A 58 12.46 2.65 1.57
C SER A 58 11.53 1.76 0.73
N GLY A 59 10.42 1.29 1.31
CA GLY A 59 9.36 0.63 0.55
C GLY A 59 8.60 1.61 -0.36
N LEU A 60 7.58 1.10 -1.07
CA LEU A 60 6.77 1.90 -1.99
C LEU A 60 6.19 3.16 -1.32
N ALA A 61 5.66 3.02 -0.10
CA ALA A 61 5.09 4.14 0.65
C ALA A 61 6.13 5.23 0.96
N GLY A 62 7.31 4.84 1.45
CA GLY A 62 8.37 5.79 1.79
C GLY A 62 8.91 6.53 0.56
N LEU A 63 9.18 5.80 -0.53
CA LEU A 63 9.66 6.41 -1.77
C LEU A 63 8.62 7.34 -2.41
N SER A 64 7.34 6.92 -2.46
CA SER A 64 6.28 7.77 -3.00
C SER A 64 6.11 9.03 -2.15
N ALA A 65 6.13 8.90 -0.82
CA ALA A 65 6.04 10.04 0.08
C ALA A 65 7.26 10.98 -0.03
N SER A 66 8.47 10.44 -0.21
CA SER A 66 9.66 11.25 -0.48
C SER A 66 9.50 12.07 -1.75
N TYR A 67 8.99 11.45 -2.81
CA TYR A 67 8.78 12.12 -4.09
C TYR A 67 7.75 13.24 -3.95
N GLU A 68 6.59 12.93 -3.40
CA GLU A 68 5.51 13.90 -3.17
C GLU A 68 5.94 15.05 -2.27
N ALA A 69 6.70 14.79 -1.20
CA ALA A 69 7.22 15.85 -0.33
C ALA A 69 8.11 16.83 -1.09
N LEU A 70 9.00 16.34 -1.97
CA LEU A 70 9.86 17.18 -2.79
C LEU A 70 9.06 18.00 -3.82
N GLN A 71 8.08 17.37 -4.49
CA GLN A 71 7.20 18.06 -5.44
C GLN A 71 6.38 19.17 -4.77
N HIS A 72 6.06 19.02 -3.48
CA HIS A 72 5.36 20.02 -2.69
C HIS A 72 6.29 21.01 -1.95
N GLY A 73 7.58 21.04 -2.32
CA GLY A 73 8.52 22.06 -1.86
C GLY A 73 9.14 21.79 -0.49
N ALA A 74 9.22 20.53 -0.05
CA ALA A 74 10.06 20.17 1.08
C ALA A 74 11.51 20.67 0.85
N PRO A 75 12.17 21.23 1.88
CA PRO A 75 13.53 21.75 1.75
C PRO A 75 14.53 20.66 1.38
N SER A 76 14.38 19.49 1.99
CA SER A 76 15.08 18.24 1.70
C SER A 76 14.32 17.06 2.30
N VAL A 77 14.61 15.86 1.79
CA VAL A 77 14.07 14.60 2.27
C VAL A 77 15.22 13.64 2.57
N HIS A 78 15.29 13.14 3.80
CA HIS A 78 16.27 12.17 4.25
C HIS A 78 15.56 10.85 4.56
N LEU A 79 15.81 9.83 3.74
CA LEU A 79 15.24 8.50 3.90
C LEU A 79 16.21 7.59 4.65
N LEU A 80 15.77 6.97 5.75
CA LEU A 80 16.53 5.99 6.51
C LEU A 80 15.96 4.59 6.29
N ASP A 81 16.82 3.62 5.96
CA ASP A 81 16.43 2.22 5.86
C ASP A 81 17.42 1.31 6.61
N ARG A 82 16.89 0.36 7.38
CA ARG A 82 17.67 -0.63 8.13
C ARG A 82 18.29 -1.71 7.24
N ALA A 83 17.76 -1.93 6.04
CA ALA A 83 18.24 -2.92 5.10
C ALA A 83 19.46 -2.39 4.33
N PRO A 84 20.36 -3.27 3.87
CA PRO A 84 21.50 -2.89 3.04
C PRO A 84 21.09 -2.37 1.65
N LYS A 85 19.89 -2.74 1.18
CA LYS A 85 19.35 -2.34 -0.12
C LYS A 85 17.90 -1.89 0.04
N PRO A 86 17.47 -0.87 -0.71
CA PRO A 86 16.13 -0.34 -0.60
C PRO A 86 15.05 -1.25 -1.20
N GLY A 87 13.80 -1.01 -0.82
CA GLY A 87 12.61 -1.59 -1.46
C GLY A 87 11.75 -2.51 -0.58
N GLY A 88 12.29 -3.03 0.53
CA GLY A 88 11.55 -3.84 1.50
C GLY A 88 10.76 -5.00 0.87
N ASN A 89 9.52 -5.20 1.31
CA ASN A 89 8.62 -6.18 0.66
C ASN A 89 8.05 -5.65 -0.67
N SER A 90 7.99 -4.34 -0.87
CA SER A 90 7.42 -3.74 -2.08
C SER A 90 8.16 -4.18 -3.35
N ILE A 91 9.49 -4.29 -3.29
CA ILE A 91 10.30 -4.74 -4.43
C ILE A 91 10.01 -6.20 -4.82
N LYS A 92 9.44 -6.99 -3.90
CA LYS A 92 9.12 -8.41 -4.10
C LYS A 92 7.70 -8.63 -4.64
N ALA A 93 6.90 -7.57 -4.78
CA ALA A 93 5.54 -7.67 -5.30
C ALA A 93 5.54 -8.20 -6.73
N SER A 94 4.82 -9.30 -6.96
CA SER A 94 4.88 -10.07 -8.21
C SER A 94 3.66 -9.87 -9.12
N SER A 95 2.48 -9.65 -8.54
CA SER A 95 1.24 -9.67 -9.35
C SER A 95 0.93 -8.32 -10.00
N GLY A 96 1.10 -7.20 -9.29
CA GLY A 96 0.87 -5.85 -9.84
C GLY A 96 0.27 -4.90 -8.80
N ILE A 97 -0.30 -3.79 -9.29
CA ILE A 97 -0.97 -2.76 -8.49
C ILE A 97 -2.41 -2.57 -8.98
N ASN A 98 -3.38 -2.51 -8.06
CA ASN A 98 -4.78 -2.34 -8.43
C ASN A 98 -5.11 -0.88 -8.78
N GLY A 99 -5.87 -0.67 -9.86
CA GLY A 99 -6.40 0.64 -10.25
C GLY A 99 -7.69 0.52 -11.04
N ALA A 100 -8.71 1.28 -10.65
CA ALA A 100 -10.05 1.26 -11.26
C ALA A 100 -10.33 2.54 -12.05
N GLY A 101 -10.86 2.41 -13.27
CA GLY A 101 -11.10 3.51 -14.19
C GLY A 101 -9.87 3.96 -15.00
N THR A 102 -8.83 3.13 -15.08
CA THR A 102 -7.59 3.52 -15.78
C THR A 102 -7.75 3.50 -17.30
N LYS A 103 -6.85 4.20 -18.00
CA LYS A 103 -6.78 4.14 -19.48
C LYS A 103 -6.45 2.74 -20.00
N PHE A 104 -5.72 1.94 -19.22
CA PHE A 104 -5.34 0.56 -19.55
C PHE A 104 -6.50 -0.42 -19.38
N GLN A 105 -7.35 -0.23 -18.37
CA GLN A 105 -8.58 -1.01 -18.23
C GLN A 105 -9.49 -0.86 -19.45
N ARG A 106 -9.73 0.39 -19.90
CA ARG A 106 -10.52 0.64 -21.11
C ARG A 106 -9.89 0.01 -22.36
N ALA A 107 -8.57 0.13 -22.52
CA ALA A 107 -7.86 -0.51 -23.63
C ALA A 107 -7.95 -2.06 -23.59
N ALA A 108 -8.12 -2.65 -22.40
CA ALA A 108 -8.33 -4.07 -22.19
C ALA A 108 -9.82 -4.49 -22.23
N GLY A 109 -10.74 -3.60 -22.64
CA GLY A 109 -12.17 -3.90 -22.77
C GLY A 109 -12.99 -3.76 -21.48
N VAL A 110 -12.40 -3.25 -20.39
CA VAL A 110 -13.12 -2.89 -19.16
C VAL A 110 -13.52 -1.41 -19.24
N GLU A 111 -14.71 -1.16 -19.79
CA GLU A 111 -15.23 0.20 -20.03
C GLU A 111 -15.37 1.03 -18.73
N SER A 112 -15.77 0.38 -17.63
CA SER A 112 -16.00 1.00 -16.33
C SER A 112 -15.76 0.00 -15.19
N ASP A 113 -15.13 0.45 -14.11
CA ASP A 113 -14.95 -0.32 -12.87
C ASP A 113 -15.46 0.48 -11.67
N THR A 114 -16.76 0.33 -11.38
CA THR A 114 -17.41 0.87 -10.17
C THR A 114 -17.41 -0.12 -9.01
N LEU A 115 -16.78 -1.30 -9.19
CA LEU A 115 -16.89 -2.43 -8.29
C LEU A 115 -15.71 -2.53 -7.32
N PHE A 116 -14.64 -1.76 -7.54
CA PHE A 116 -13.46 -1.84 -6.68
C PHE A 116 -13.76 -1.52 -5.21
N TYR A 117 -14.63 -0.55 -4.92
CA TYR A 117 -15.09 -0.26 -3.56
C TYR A 117 -15.81 -1.45 -2.92
N SER A 118 -16.84 -1.98 -3.59
CA SER A 118 -17.62 -3.11 -3.07
C SER A 118 -16.78 -4.38 -2.92
N ASP A 119 -15.84 -4.62 -3.83
CA ASP A 119 -14.89 -5.74 -3.73
C ASP A 119 -13.96 -5.59 -2.53
N SER A 120 -13.47 -4.37 -2.26
CA SER A 120 -12.63 -4.08 -1.09
C SER A 120 -13.41 -4.25 0.22
N VAL A 121 -14.65 -3.77 0.28
CA VAL A 121 -15.54 -3.95 1.45
C VAL A 121 -15.84 -5.43 1.68
N ARG A 122 -16.19 -6.17 0.63
CA ARG A 122 -16.42 -7.62 0.70
C ARG A 122 -15.17 -8.35 1.21
N SER A 123 -13.99 -8.01 0.71
CA SER A 123 -12.72 -8.60 1.14
C SER A 123 -12.33 -8.22 2.58
N ALA A 124 -12.73 -7.05 3.07
CA ALA A 124 -12.50 -6.65 4.46
C ALA A 124 -13.40 -7.42 5.44
N GLY A 125 -14.52 -7.99 4.95
CA GLY A 125 -15.42 -8.82 5.73
C GLY A 125 -15.99 -8.10 6.95
N SER A 126 -16.15 -8.82 8.06
CA SER A 126 -16.72 -8.28 9.30
C SER A 126 -15.93 -7.11 9.90
N ARG A 127 -14.62 -7.00 9.59
CA ARG A 127 -13.76 -5.91 10.08
C ARG A 127 -14.21 -4.54 9.58
N PHE A 128 -14.76 -4.47 8.38
CA PHE A 128 -15.26 -3.21 7.82
C PHE A 128 -16.35 -2.58 8.70
N HIS A 129 -17.20 -3.41 9.31
CA HIS A 129 -18.34 -2.98 10.12
C HIS A 129 -18.00 -2.76 11.60
N LEU A 130 -16.75 -2.97 12.02
CA LEU A 130 -16.35 -2.69 13.40
C LEU A 130 -16.37 -1.18 13.64
N THR A 131 -17.05 -0.77 14.71
CA THR A 131 -17.14 0.63 15.14
C THR A 131 -16.12 0.96 16.24
N GLN A 132 -15.47 -0.05 16.80
CA GLN A 132 -14.44 0.08 17.83
C GLN A 132 -13.19 -0.73 17.42
N PRO A 133 -11.99 -0.13 17.51
CA PRO A 133 -11.73 1.29 17.76
C PRO A 133 -12.32 2.19 16.64
N PRO A 134 -12.58 3.49 16.91
CA PRO A 134 -13.20 4.38 15.94
C PRO A 134 -12.22 4.66 14.79
N VAL A 135 -12.40 3.94 13.68
CA VAL A 135 -11.66 4.11 12.44
C VAL A 135 -12.64 4.39 11.33
N ASP A 136 -12.39 5.45 10.57
CA ASP A 136 -13.15 5.76 9.36
C ASP A 136 -12.72 4.86 8.21
N ARG A 137 -13.12 3.58 8.28
CA ARG A 137 -12.78 2.55 7.28
C ARG A 137 -13.38 2.87 5.92
N GLU A 138 -14.57 3.46 5.91
CA GLU A 138 -15.24 3.92 4.69
C GLU A 138 -14.41 4.99 3.99
N ALA A 139 -13.94 6.03 4.69
CA ALA A 139 -13.08 7.04 4.09
C ALA A 139 -11.77 6.47 3.56
N LEU A 140 -11.15 5.52 4.27
CA LEU A 140 -9.90 4.88 3.84
C LEU A 140 -10.08 4.05 2.56
N ILE A 141 -11.12 3.21 2.48
CA ILE A 141 -11.41 2.40 1.27
C ILE A 141 -11.87 3.31 0.13
N THR A 142 -12.69 4.32 0.41
CA THR A 142 -13.10 5.32 -0.58
C THR A 142 -11.86 5.98 -1.18
N LYS A 143 -10.98 6.55 -0.36
CA LYS A 143 -9.75 7.18 -0.82
C LYS A 143 -8.89 6.23 -1.66
N LEU A 144 -8.66 5.01 -1.17
CA LEU A 144 -7.90 3.98 -1.90
C LEU A 144 -8.48 3.76 -3.30
N THR A 145 -9.78 3.54 -3.40
CA THR A 145 -10.43 3.11 -4.64
C THR A 145 -10.63 4.26 -5.61
N THR A 146 -11.04 5.45 -5.14
CA THR A 146 -11.28 6.63 -5.99
C THR A 146 -9.99 7.27 -6.50
N GLU A 147 -8.90 7.23 -5.72
CA GLU A 147 -7.60 7.79 -6.14
C GLU A 147 -6.73 6.77 -6.89
N SER A 148 -7.15 5.50 -6.98
CA SER A 148 -6.32 4.42 -7.55
C SER A 148 -5.91 4.63 -9.01
N ALA A 149 -6.81 5.13 -9.87
CA ALA A 149 -6.45 5.43 -11.25
C ALA A 149 -5.44 6.57 -11.37
N ALA A 150 -5.57 7.60 -10.53
CA ALA A 150 -4.60 8.70 -10.50
C ALA A 150 -3.23 8.19 -10.07
N ALA A 151 -3.16 7.31 -9.06
CA ALA A 151 -1.92 6.68 -8.62
C ALA A 151 -1.26 5.83 -9.72
N VAL A 152 -2.03 5.00 -10.44
CA VAL A 152 -1.51 4.23 -11.57
C VAL A 152 -1.01 5.14 -12.70
N ASN A 153 -1.80 6.14 -13.08
CA ASN A 153 -1.39 7.08 -14.13
C ASN A 153 -0.14 7.88 -13.72
N TRP A 154 -0.02 8.30 -12.45
CA TRP A 154 1.19 8.96 -11.95
C TRP A 154 2.43 8.05 -12.05
N LEU A 155 2.33 6.77 -11.67
CA LEU A 155 3.43 5.81 -11.84
C LEU A 155 3.85 5.66 -13.31
N VAL A 156 2.91 5.71 -14.25
CA VAL A 156 3.23 5.61 -15.67
C VAL A 156 3.77 6.92 -16.23
N ASP A 157 3.02 8.00 -16.07
CA ASP A 157 3.20 9.24 -16.81
C ASP A 157 4.32 10.11 -16.21
N GLU A 158 4.50 10.10 -14.88
CA GLU A 158 5.50 10.92 -14.19
C GLU A 158 6.76 10.13 -13.79
N ILE A 159 6.56 8.89 -13.32
CA ILE A 159 7.65 8.03 -12.84
C ILE A 159 8.23 7.15 -13.95
N GLY A 160 7.46 6.87 -15.01
CA GLY A 160 7.94 6.12 -16.18
C GLY A 160 7.89 4.61 -16.02
N VAL A 161 6.96 4.07 -15.23
CA VAL A 161 6.77 2.62 -15.05
C VAL A 161 5.82 2.08 -16.12
N ASP A 162 6.14 0.94 -16.74
CA ASP A 162 5.17 0.22 -17.57
C ASP A 162 4.16 -0.53 -16.68
N LEU A 163 2.89 -0.15 -16.79
CA LEU A 163 1.73 -0.75 -16.11
C LEU A 163 0.58 -1.03 -17.10
N SER A 164 0.93 -1.33 -18.35
CA SER A 164 -0.03 -1.43 -19.46
C SER A 164 -0.88 -2.70 -19.49
N VAL A 165 -0.44 -3.77 -18.83
CA VAL A 165 -1.15 -5.06 -18.81
C VAL A 165 -2.11 -5.10 -17.63
N VAL A 166 -3.37 -5.46 -17.89
CA VAL A 166 -4.43 -5.55 -16.87
C VAL A 166 -4.89 -6.99 -16.74
N ALA A 167 -4.95 -7.50 -15.51
CA ALA A 167 -5.43 -8.84 -15.21
C ALA A 167 -6.39 -8.87 -14.01
N PRO A 168 -7.26 -9.88 -13.91
CA PRO A 168 -7.99 -10.19 -12.69
C PRO A 168 -7.09 -10.94 -11.70
N LEU A 169 -7.40 -10.82 -10.42
CA LEU A 169 -6.85 -11.64 -9.33
C LEU A 169 -8.00 -12.10 -8.44
N GLY A 170 -7.71 -12.99 -7.48
CA GLY A 170 -8.72 -13.53 -6.57
C GLY A 170 -9.52 -12.46 -5.84
N GLY A 171 -10.83 -12.65 -5.75
CA GLY A 171 -11.77 -11.71 -5.13
C GLY A 171 -12.17 -10.50 -5.98
N HIS A 172 -11.62 -10.32 -7.18
CA HIS A 172 -12.01 -9.25 -8.09
C HIS A 172 -13.27 -9.59 -8.88
N SER A 173 -14.19 -8.63 -9.04
CA SER A 173 -15.31 -8.76 -10.00
C SER A 173 -14.93 -8.37 -11.43
N VAL A 174 -13.91 -7.53 -11.62
CA VAL A 174 -13.36 -7.19 -12.95
C VAL A 174 -11.83 -7.06 -12.91
N ALA A 175 -11.17 -7.24 -14.06
CA ALA A 175 -9.73 -7.10 -14.19
C ALA A 175 -9.29 -5.67 -13.83
N ARG A 176 -8.34 -5.53 -12.90
CA ARG A 176 -7.87 -4.22 -12.40
C ARG A 176 -6.45 -4.20 -11.86
N THR A 177 -5.74 -5.33 -11.90
CA THR A 177 -4.34 -5.39 -11.48
C THR A 177 -3.46 -5.03 -12.67
N HIS A 178 -2.72 -3.93 -12.53
CA HIS A 178 -1.82 -3.40 -13.54
C HIS A 178 -0.39 -3.89 -13.31
N ARG A 179 0.28 -4.29 -14.40
CA ARG A 179 1.69 -4.70 -14.45
C ARG A 179 2.29 -4.38 -15.81
N GLY A 180 3.61 -4.45 -15.91
CA GLY A 180 4.32 -4.28 -17.19
C GLY A 180 4.26 -5.53 -18.05
N ALA A 181 4.39 -5.33 -19.37
CA ALA A 181 4.53 -6.43 -20.33
C ALA A 181 5.94 -7.06 -20.30
N GLY A 182 6.92 -6.33 -19.76
CA GLY A 182 8.32 -6.76 -19.68
C GLY A 182 8.61 -7.82 -18.61
N LYS A 183 9.85 -8.33 -18.63
CA LYS A 183 10.32 -9.42 -17.74
C LYS A 183 10.57 -9.00 -16.28
N THR A 184 10.56 -7.70 -15.99
CA THR A 184 10.83 -7.19 -14.66
C THR A 184 9.57 -7.31 -13.81
N PRO A 185 9.62 -7.98 -12.63
CA PRO A 185 8.47 -8.04 -11.74
C PRO A 185 7.96 -6.63 -11.38
N PRO A 186 6.64 -6.43 -11.26
CA PRO A 186 6.05 -5.10 -11.12
C PRO A 186 6.55 -4.35 -9.88
N GLY A 187 6.73 -5.03 -8.74
CA GLY A 187 7.30 -4.43 -7.54
C GLY A 187 8.71 -3.89 -7.76
N ALA A 188 9.56 -4.66 -8.45
CA ALA A 188 10.91 -4.23 -8.78
C ALA A 188 10.90 -3.05 -9.77
N ALA A 189 10.05 -3.10 -10.80
CA ALA A 189 9.91 -2.01 -11.77
C ALA A 189 9.54 -0.68 -11.10
N ILE A 190 8.53 -0.70 -10.22
CA ILE A 190 8.06 0.50 -9.51
C ILE A 190 9.16 1.06 -8.59
N ILE A 191 9.76 0.20 -7.75
CA ILE A 191 10.76 0.64 -6.77
C ILE A 191 12.01 1.19 -7.45
N ILE A 192 12.50 0.53 -8.51
CA ILE A 192 13.67 0.98 -9.26
C ILE A 192 13.39 2.33 -9.93
N ALA A 193 12.23 2.50 -10.57
CA ALA A 193 11.88 3.75 -11.24
C ALA A 193 11.75 4.91 -10.25
N LEU A 194 11.07 4.72 -9.12
CA LEU A 194 10.97 5.73 -8.06
C LEU A 194 12.34 6.11 -7.50
N LEU A 195 13.20 5.13 -7.20
CA LEU A 195 14.55 5.40 -6.71
C LEU A 195 15.39 6.18 -7.71
N ASN A 196 15.31 5.84 -8.99
CA ASN A 196 16.03 6.56 -10.04
C ASN A 196 15.55 8.01 -10.13
N LYS A 197 14.23 8.21 -10.17
CA LYS A 197 13.61 9.55 -10.23
C LYS A 197 13.98 10.41 -9.03
N LEU A 198 13.96 9.83 -7.83
CA LEU A 198 14.34 10.55 -6.60
C LEU A 198 15.81 10.96 -6.58
N LYS A 199 16.71 10.10 -7.07
CA LYS A 199 18.15 10.37 -7.11
C LYS A 199 18.54 11.49 -8.08
N GLU A 200 17.65 11.88 -9.00
CA GLU A 200 17.85 13.05 -9.85
C GLU A 200 17.73 14.37 -9.05
N ASN A 201 17.10 14.34 -7.88
CA ASN A 201 16.90 15.52 -7.04
C ASN A 201 17.97 15.61 -5.95
N GLU A 202 18.81 16.65 -5.99
CA GLU A 202 19.89 16.89 -5.01
C GLU A 202 19.40 17.06 -3.56
N LYS A 203 18.12 17.35 -3.37
CA LYS A 203 17.48 17.51 -2.05
C LYS A 203 17.03 16.17 -1.45
N PHE A 204 17.16 15.07 -2.19
CA PHE A 204 16.89 13.72 -1.71
C PHE A 204 18.17 13.02 -1.28
N SER A 205 18.15 12.39 -0.11
CA SER A 205 19.19 11.47 0.32
C SER A 205 18.59 10.21 0.93
N ILE A 206 19.32 9.09 0.79
CA ILE A 206 18.97 7.81 1.41
C ILE A 206 20.18 7.26 2.16
N THR A 207 19.98 6.79 3.38
CA THR A 207 20.98 6.10 4.19
C THR A 207 20.49 4.68 4.50
N ASN A 208 21.18 3.70 3.92
CA ASN A 208 20.95 2.28 4.19
C ASN A 208 21.70 1.85 5.46
N LEU A 209 21.35 0.69 6.01
CA LEU A 209 21.87 0.19 7.29
C LEU A 209 21.65 1.15 8.48
N ALA A 210 20.73 2.11 8.32
CA ALA A 210 20.32 3.06 9.35
C ALA A 210 19.01 2.58 9.97
N GLU A 211 19.10 1.96 11.14
CA GLU A 211 17.93 1.46 11.85
C GLU A 211 17.40 2.50 12.82
N VAL A 212 16.19 3.01 12.59
CA VAL A 212 15.52 3.89 13.54
C VAL A 212 15.16 3.09 14.80
N LYS A 213 15.48 3.64 15.96
CA LYS A 213 15.33 2.99 17.27
C LYS A 213 14.36 3.73 18.18
N ALA A 214 14.21 5.04 18.00
CA ALA A 214 13.25 5.86 18.74
C ALA A 214 12.81 7.09 17.95
N LEU A 215 11.66 7.65 18.30
CA LEU A 215 11.23 8.98 17.86
C LEU A 215 11.64 10.02 18.91
N LEU A 216 12.23 11.12 18.44
CA LEU A 216 12.58 12.25 19.29
C LEU A 216 11.33 13.10 19.52
N LYS A 217 11.02 13.39 20.79
CA LYS A 217 9.78 14.08 21.18
C LYS A 217 10.09 15.30 22.05
N GLU A 218 9.38 16.39 21.80
CA GLU A 218 9.31 17.54 22.71
C GLU A 218 7.84 17.80 23.06
N GLY A 219 7.48 17.61 24.33
CA GLY A 219 6.09 17.61 24.76
C GLY A 219 5.29 16.53 24.04
N ASN A 220 4.31 16.95 23.23
CA ASN A 220 3.48 16.07 22.39
C ASN A 220 3.87 16.07 20.90
N THR A 221 4.98 16.73 20.54
CA THR A 221 5.41 16.88 19.14
C THR A 221 6.61 15.99 18.86
N VAL A 222 6.53 15.15 17.83
CA VAL A 222 7.70 14.44 17.28
C VAL A 222 8.54 15.44 16.48
N LYS A 223 9.84 15.51 16.77
CA LYS A 223 10.79 16.45 16.15
C LYS A 223 11.92 15.77 15.38
N GLY A 224 11.94 14.45 15.31
CA GLY A 224 12.98 13.71 14.61
C GLY A 224 13.02 12.25 15.02
N VAL A 225 14.13 11.61 14.70
CA VAL A 225 14.40 10.20 15.01
C VAL A 225 15.79 10.03 15.61
N GLU A 226 15.92 9.05 16.51
CA GLU A 226 17.19 8.45 16.85
C GLU A 226 17.36 7.19 16.00
N TYR A 227 18.50 7.05 15.33
CA TYR A 227 18.84 5.88 14.53
C TYR A 227 20.23 5.35 14.86
N GLU A 228 20.43 4.08 14.59
CA GLU A 228 21.71 3.39 14.72
C GLU A 228 22.31 3.15 13.33
N LEU A 229 23.58 3.52 13.16
CA LEU A 229 24.36 3.29 11.96
C LEU A 229 25.78 2.90 12.38
N GLU A 230 26.31 1.81 11.83
CA GLU A 230 27.66 1.32 12.17
C GLU A 230 27.89 1.15 13.69
N GLY A 231 26.85 0.73 14.42
CA GLY A 231 26.90 0.54 15.87
C GLY A 231 26.91 1.83 16.70
N LYS A 232 26.69 3.00 16.09
CA LYS A 232 26.62 4.30 16.77
C LYS A 232 25.22 4.88 16.68
N ARG A 233 24.79 5.58 17.74
CA ARG A 233 23.52 6.31 17.79
C ARG A 233 23.67 7.72 17.23
N HIS A 234 22.71 8.13 16.43
CA HIS A 234 22.64 9.41 15.75
C HIS A 234 21.24 9.99 15.87
N ASN A 235 21.15 11.31 15.94
CA ASN A 235 19.87 12.03 15.93
C ASN A 235 19.71 12.76 14.61
N LEU A 236 18.50 12.71 14.05
CA LEU A 236 18.12 13.49 12.88
C LEU A 236 16.81 14.22 13.16
N GLU A 237 16.87 15.54 13.25
CA GLU A 237 15.69 16.39 13.45
C GLU A 237 14.96 16.67 12.13
N GLY A 238 13.64 16.64 12.18
CA GLY A 238 12.77 16.88 11.04
C GLY A 238 11.34 16.42 11.28
N SER A 239 10.45 16.71 10.33
CA SER A 239 9.11 16.11 10.30
C SER A 239 9.23 14.65 9.91
N VAL A 240 8.69 13.74 10.72
CA VAL A 240 8.87 12.30 10.52
C VAL A 240 7.68 11.68 9.80
N LEU A 241 7.95 10.93 8.73
CA LEU A 241 7.02 10.03 8.08
C LEU A 241 7.49 8.59 8.27
N PHE A 242 6.65 7.76 8.89
CA PHE A 242 6.99 6.39 9.25
C PHE A 242 6.36 5.41 8.26
N ALA A 243 7.18 4.76 7.43
CA ALA A 243 6.78 3.88 6.33
C ALA A 243 7.58 2.55 6.36
N SER A 244 7.72 1.96 7.54
CA SER A 244 8.62 0.83 7.82
C SER A 244 8.07 -0.56 7.45
N GLY A 245 6.82 -0.64 7.00
CA GLY A 245 6.15 -1.89 6.62
C GLY A 245 5.53 -2.67 7.77
N GLY A 246 5.12 -3.91 7.48
CA GLY A 246 4.41 -4.78 8.44
C GLY A 246 5.33 -5.65 9.31
N PHE A 247 4.73 -6.57 10.05
CA PHE A 247 5.41 -7.42 11.04
C PHE A 247 5.28 -8.94 10.78
N ALA A 248 4.80 -9.37 9.61
CA ALA A 248 4.61 -10.80 9.30
C ALA A 248 5.92 -11.61 9.22
N GLY A 249 7.09 -10.95 9.19
CA GLY A 249 8.40 -11.60 9.32
C GLY A 249 8.89 -11.74 10.78
N ASP A 250 8.16 -11.16 11.74
CA ASP A 250 8.54 -11.12 13.16
C ASP A 250 7.90 -12.28 13.93
N ALA A 251 8.26 -13.51 13.54
CA ALA A 251 7.59 -14.73 13.98
C ALA A 251 7.62 -14.94 15.51
N THR A 252 8.60 -14.36 16.21
CA THR A 252 8.77 -14.47 17.66
C THR A 252 8.43 -13.19 18.41
N GLY A 253 8.22 -12.06 17.72
CA GLY A 253 7.85 -10.77 18.30
C GLY A 253 6.37 -10.45 18.10
N LEU A 254 6.08 -9.40 17.33
CA LEU A 254 4.70 -8.89 17.17
C LEU A 254 3.75 -9.94 16.60
N LEU A 255 4.20 -10.81 15.68
CA LEU A 255 3.33 -11.85 15.15
C LEU A 255 2.91 -12.85 16.24
N ALA A 256 3.86 -13.31 17.06
CA ALA A 256 3.55 -14.19 18.19
C ALA A 256 2.68 -13.51 19.26
N ARG A 257 2.86 -12.19 19.47
CA ARG A 257 2.07 -11.41 20.43
C ARG A 257 0.61 -11.31 20.03
N TYR A 258 0.33 -11.00 18.76
CA TYR A 258 -1.03 -10.70 18.29
C TYR A 258 -1.73 -11.88 17.60
N ARG A 259 -0.97 -12.84 17.05
CA ARG A 259 -1.47 -14.03 16.37
C ARG A 259 -0.69 -15.29 16.75
N PRO A 260 -0.72 -15.71 18.03
CA PRO A 260 -0.03 -16.90 18.49
C PRO A 260 -0.50 -18.19 17.79
N ASP A 261 -1.73 -18.21 17.25
CA ASP A 261 -2.27 -19.30 16.45
C ASP A 261 -1.49 -19.55 15.14
N LEU A 262 -0.85 -18.51 14.59
CA LEU A 262 -0.02 -18.58 13.39
C LEU A 262 1.39 -19.12 13.65
N LYS A 263 1.73 -19.47 14.90
CA LYS A 263 3.02 -20.07 15.23
C LYS A 263 3.31 -21.27 14.33
N GLY A 264 4.50 -21.28 13.74
CA GLY A 264 4.97 -22.35 12.84
C GLY A 264 4.57 -22.18 11.38
N ILE A 265 3.71 -21.21 11.04
CA ILE A 265 3.39 -20.93 9.63
C ILE A 265 4.56 -20.17 8.99
N PRO A 266 5.11 -20.66 7.85
CA PRO A 266 6.16 -19.95 7.13
C PRO A 266 5.71 -18.56 6.63
N SER A 267 6.66 -17.64 6.52
CA SER A 267 6.44 -16.28 6.04
C SER A 267 7.02 -16.07 4.65
N THR A 268 6.40 -15.17 3.88
CA THR A 268 6.98 -14.64 2.62
C THR A 268 7.85 -13.42 2.86
N ASN A 269 7.91 -12.94 4.10
CA ASN A 269 8.69 -11.77 4.50
C ASN A 269 9.99 -12.22 5.15
N GLU A 270 11.06 -11.44 4.95
CA GLU A 270 12.31 -11.68 5.67
C GLU A 270 12.10 -11.65 7.18
N GLU A 271 12.81 -12.53 7.88
CA GLU A 271 12.82 -12.56 9.34
C GLU A 271 13.43 -11.28 9.89
N ARG A 272 12.57 -10.40 10.41
CA ARG A 272 12.96 -9.12 10.97
C ARG A 272 11.94 -8.67 12.02
N PRO A 273 12.37 -8.08 13.13
CA PRO A 273 11.46 -7.48 14.11
C PRO A 273 10.55 -6.42 13.49
N GLY A 274 9.31 -6.37 13.95
CA GLY A 274 8.43 -5.24 13.65
C GLY A 274 8.90 -3.97 14.34
N SER A 275 8.54 -2.80 13.80
CA SER A 275 8.95 -1.49 14.36
C SER A 275 7.80 -0.70 14.99
N HIS A 276 6.62 -1.32 15.14
CA HIS A 276 5.42 -0.67 15.66
C HIS A 276 5.60 -0.21 17.12
N ASP A 277 6.41 -0.92 17.92
CA ASP A 277 6.69 -0.54 19.31
C ASP A 277 7.41 0.82 19.42
N ILE A 278 8.08 1.29 18.36
CA ILE A 278 8.65 2.64 18.29
C ILE A 278 7.55 3.72 18.26
N LEU A 279 6.43 3.43 17.59
CA LEU A 279 5.28 4.33 17.49
C LEU A 279 4.47 4.33 18.79
N THR A 280 4.23 3.17 19.38
CA THR A 280 3.48 3.08 20.65
C THR A 280 4.24 3.73 21.80
N ALA A 281 5.58 3.71 21.78
CA ALA A 281 6.42 4.41 22.75
C ALA A 281 6.18 5.94 22.78
N VAL A 282 5.66 6.54 21.71
CA VAL A 282 5.26 7.97 21.69
C VAL A 282 3.76 8.20 21.79
N GLY A 283 2.99 7.15 22.08
CA GLY A 283 1.55 7.22 22.31
C GLY A 283 0.69 6.92 21.08
N ALA A 284 1.25 6.35 20.01
CA ALA A 284 0.42 5.86 18.90
C ALA A 284 -0.40 4.63 19.34
N GLU A 285 -1.64 4.54 18.88
CA GLU A 285 -2.48 3.36 19.05
C GLU A 285 -2.30 2.41 17.86
N LEU A 286 -2.34 1.11 18.13
CA LEU A 286 -2.30 0.07 17.10
C LEU A 286 -3.69 -0.54 16.95
N LEU A 287 -4.14 -0.68 15.71
CA LEU A 287 -5.47 -1.16 15.37
C LEU A 287 -5.34 -2.39 14.49
N ASP A 288 -6.27 -3.35 14.66
CA ASP A 288 -6.36 -4.56 13.84
C ASP A 288 -5.06 -5.39 13.75
N MET A 289 -4.22 -5.38 14.80
CA MET A 289 -2.96 -6.14 14.85
C MET A 289 -3.16 -7.67 14.78
N ASP A 290 -4.37 -8.16 15.06
CA ASP A 290 -4.76 -9.56 14.88
C ASP A 290 -5.16 -9.89 13.43
N SER A 291 -5.34 -8.89 12.57
CA SER A 291 -5.72 -9.05 11.17
C SER A 291 -4.49 -9.32 10.29
N VAL A 292 -3.91 -10.51 10.46
CA VAL A 292 -2.78 -11.01 9.67
C VAL A 292 -3.29 -11.94 8.57
N GLN A 293 -2.98 -11.59 7.32
CA GLN A 293 -3.31 -12.39 6.14
C GLN A 293 -2.26 -13.46 5.86
N ILE A 294 -2.71 -14.70 5.61
CA ILE A 294 -1.88 -15.78 5.08
C ILE A 294 -2.00 -15.77 3.55
N HIS A 295 -0.88 -15.80 2.85
CA HIS A 295 -0.89 -16.06 1.41
C HIS A 295 -1.03 -17.58 1.19
N PRO A 296 -2.00 -18.06 0.38
CA PRO A 296 -2.30 -19.49 0.29
C PRO A 296 -1.15 -20.32 -0.30
N THR A 297 -0.33 -19.71 -1.17
CA THR A 297 0.70 -20.42 -1.93
C THR A 297 2.08 -19.80 -1.73
N GLY A 298 3.00 -20.56 -1.15
CA GLY A 298 4.44 -20.29 -1.13
C GLY A 298 5.19 -21.50 -1.66
N PHE A 299 6.24 -21.30 -2.45
CA PHE A 299 7.02 -22.42 -2.97
C PHE A 299 7.80 -23.10 -1.85
N VAL A 300 7.70 -24.43 -1.81
CA VAL A 300 8.58 -25.30 -1.04
C VAL A 300 9.80 -25.57 -1.91
N ASP A 301 10.93 -24.94 -1.58
CA ASP A 301 12.19 -25.17 -2.27
C ASP A 301 12.70 -26.58 -1.92
N PRO A 302 12.89 -27.49 -2.90
CA PRO A 302 13.39 -28.83 -2.62
C PRO A 302 14.76 -28.86 -1.93
N ALA A 303 15.58 -27.82 -2.09
CA ALA A 303 16.88 -27.72 -1.42
C ALA A 303 16.75 -27.27 0.05
N THR A 304 15.67 -26.57 0.40
CA THR A 304 15.40 -26.07 1.77
C THR A 304 13.92 -26.22 2.14
N PRO A 305 13.37 -27.45 2.14
CA PRO A 305 11.93 -27.67 2.26
C PRO A 305 11.35 -27.15 3.58
N ASN A 306 12.18 -27.11 4.62
CA ASN A 306 11.82 -26.67 5.98
C ASN A 306 12.19 -25.21 6.28
N SER A 307 12.50 -24.41 5.25
CA SER A 307 12.71 -22.97 5.45
C SER A 307 11.41 -22.31 5.93
N MET A 308 11.49 -21.52 7.01
CA MET A 308 10.41 -20.65 7.47
C MET A 308 10.22 -19.42 6.57
N LEU A 309 11.20 -19.10 5.72
CA LEU A 309 11.06 -18.11 4.66
C LEU A 309 10.70 -18.83 3.35
N LYS A 310 9.54 -18.52 2.78
CA LYS A 310 9.09 -19.07 1.50
C LYS A 310 9.16 -18.01 0.41
N PHE A 311 9.53 -18.45 -0.79
CA PHE A 311 9.32 -17.62 -1.98
C PHE A 311 7.83 -17.61 -2.31
N LEU A 312 7.22 -16.44 -2.43
CA LEU A 312 5.79 -16.31 -2.73
C LEU A 312 5.50 -16.85 -4.14
N ALA A 313 4.60 -17.83 -4.25
CA ALA A 313 4.06 -18.26 -5.53
C ALA A 313 2.96 -17.26 -5.91
N ALA A 314 3.21 -16.44 -6.93
CA ALA A 314 2.37 -15.28 -7.26
C ALA A 314 0.90 -15.66 -7.44
N GLU A 315 0.00 -14.83 -6.91
CA GLU A 315 -1.45 -14.99 -7.11
C GLU A 315 -1.84 -15.00 -8.59
N MET A 316 -1.08 -14.29 -9.42
CA MET A 316 -1.15 -14.37 -10.88
C MET A 316 -1.12 -15.80 -11.41
N LEU A 317 -0.37 -16.72 -10.81
CA LEU A 317 -0.32 -18.10 -11.30
C LEU A 317 -1.71 -18.76 -11.26
N ARG A 318 -2.52 -18.45 -10.25
CA ARG A 318 -3.94 -18.86 -10.19
C ARG A 318 -4.80 -17.99 -11.10
N GLY A 319 -4.61 -16.67 -11.04
CA GLY A 319 -5.37 -15.69 -11.83
C GLY A 319 -5.31 -15.89 -13.35
N GLU A 320 -4.23 -16.48 -13.85
CA GLU A 320 -4.02 -16.78 -15.27
C GLU A 320 -4.45 -18.23 -15.64
N GLY A 321 -5.14 -18.94 -14.74
CA GLY A 321 -5.71 -20.27 -15.01
C GLY A 321 -5.01 -21.45 -14.36
N GLY A 322 -4.07 -21.22 -13.43
CA GLY A 322 -3.45 -22.30 -12.67
C GLY A 322 -4.39 -22.92 -11.64
N ILE A 323 -4.42 -24.25 -11.61
CA ILE A 323 -5.25 -25.03 -10.69
C ILE A 323 -4.43 -25.56 -9.50
N LEU A 324 -5.06 -25.69 -8.34
CA LEU A 324 -4.50 -26.27 -7.13
C LEU A 324 -4.94 -27.73 -6.97
N LEU A 325 -3.97 -28.62 -6.82
CA LEU A 325 -4.19 -30.05 -6.61
C LEU A 325 -3.76 -30.45 -5.20
N SER A 326 -4.57 -31.25 -4.54
CA SER A 326 -4.27 -31.87 -3.25
C SER A 326 -3.14 -32.91 -3.39
N PRO A 327 -2.59 -33.45 -2.29
CA PRO A 327 -1.62 -34.56 -2.33
C PRO A 327 -2.11 -35.77 -3.15
N GLU A 328 -3.42 -36.03 -3.13
CA GLU A 328 -4.10 -37.09 -3.87
C GLU A 328 -4.22 -36.78 -5.37
N GLY A 329 -4.04 -35.52 -5.77
CA GLY A 329 -4.05 -35.07 -7.16
C GLY A 329 -5.37 -34.51 -7.65
N SER A 330 -6.36 -34.32 -6.78
CA SER A 330 -7.67 -33.73 -7.12
C SER A 330 -7.70 -32.23 -6.82
N ARG A 331 -8.53 -31.47 -7.55
CA ARG A 331 -8.89 -30.11 -7.15
C ARG A 331 -9.76 -30.12 -5.89
N PHE A 332 -9.75 -29.03 -5.13
CA PHE A 332 -10.41 -28.96 -3.82
C PHE A 332 -10.95 -27.57 -3.44
N VAL A 333 -10.77 -26.56 -4.30
CA VAL A 333 -11.17 -25.17 -4.03
C VAL A 333 -11.30 -24.41 -5.35
N ASN A 334 -12.08 -23.32 -5.34
CA ASN A 334 -12.07 -22.31 -6.40
C ASN A 334 -10.81 -21.42 -6.24
N GLU A 335 -9.91 -21.45 -7.21
CA GLU A 335 -8.63 -20.77 -7.14
C GLU A 335 -8.73 -19.23 -7.23
N MET A 336 -9.91 -18.71 -7.63
CA MET A 336 -10.24 -17.29 -7.74
C MET A 336 -10.96 -16.71 -6.51
N ASP A 337 -11.21 -17.53 -5.48
CA ASP A 337 -11.76 -17.06 -4.22
C ASP A 337 -10.76 -16.19 -3.42
N THR A 338 -11.24 -15.62 -2.31
CA THR A 338 -10.41 -14.84 -1.41
C THR A 338 -9.29 -15.68 -0.80
N ARG A 339 -8.16 -15.02 -0.47
CA ARG A 339 -7.02 -15.70 0.18
C ARG A 339 -7.39 -16.41 1.46
N GLU A 340 -8.35 -15.88 2.22
CA GLU A 340 -8.87 -16.54 3.42
C GLU A 340 -9.52 -17.88 3.08
N HIS A 341 -10.43 -17.91 2.09
CA HIS A 341 -11.12 -19.13 1.69
C HIS A 341 -10.14 -20.18 1.17
N VAL A 342 -9.24 -19.78 0.26
CA VAL A 342 -8.23 -20.68 -0.31
C VAL A 342 -7.28 -21.21 0.76
N SER A 343 -6.79 -20.35 1.66
CA SER A 343 -5.92 -20.78 2.76
C SER A 343 -6.64 -21.73 3.71
N ASN A 344 -7.91 -21.46 4.04
CA ASN A 344 -8.72 -22.34 4.89
C ASN A 344 -9.00 -23.70 4.23
N ALA A 345 -9.18 -23.75 2.92
CA ALA A 345 -9.31 -25.01 2.18
C ALA A 345 -8.02 -25.83 2.24
N ILE A 346 -6.86 -25.18 2.04
CA ILE A 346 -5.54 -25.82 2.16
C ILE A 346 -5.30 -26.33 3.58
N MET A 347 -5.60 -25.52 4.60
CA MET A 347 -5.36 -25.86 6.01
C MET A 347 -6.22 -27.02 6.53
N LYS A 348 -7.26 -27.43 5.79
CA LYS A 348 -8.07 -28.64 6.08
C LYS A 348 -7.44 -29.93 5.52
N LEU A 349 -6.46 -29.82 4.63
CA LEU A 349 -5.71 -30.98 4.10
C LEU A 349 -4.75 -31.53 5.17
N PRO A 350 -4.30 -32.79 5.02
CA PRO A 350 -3.24 -33.34 5.86
C PRO A 350 -1.97 -32.48 5.80
N THR A 351 -1.38 -32.19 6.96
CA THR A 351 -0.10 -31.48 7.04
C THR A 351 1.03 -32.37 6.54
N ALA A 352 2.01 -31.78 5.87
CA ALA A 352 3.13 -32.48 5.23
C ALA A 352 4.37 -32.69 6.14
N THR A 353 4.27 -32.47 7.45
CA THR A 353 5.42 -32.32 8.35
C THR A 353 6.36 -33.52 8.42
N ASP A 354 7.67 -33.26 8.28
CA ASP A 354 8.82 -34.17 8.34
C ASP A 354 9.69 -34.00 9.62
N GLY A 355 9.17 -33.39 10.70
CA GLY A 355 9.90 -33.16 11.96
C GLY A 355 9.01 -32.77 13.14
N ASP A 356 9.60 -32.35 14.27
CA ASP A 356 9.07 -32.14 15.66
C ASP A 356 7.78 -31.29 15.83
N GLY A 357 6.99 -31.04 14.78
CA GLY A 357 5.73 -30.30 14.82
C GLY A 357 5.88 -28.79 14.80
N VAL A 358 7.09 -28.28 14.49
CA VAL A 358 7.42 -26.85 14.56
C VAL A 358 6.90 -26.06 13.35
N ILE A 359 6.87 -26.67 12.16
CA ILE A 359 6.45 -26.01 10.91
C ILE A 359 5.04 -26.48 10.55
N LYS A 360 4.15 -25.55 10.20
CA LYS A 360 2.81 -25.84 9.67
C LYS A 360 2.82 -25.65 8.15
N GLN A 361 2.84 -26.76 7.41
CA GLN A 361 2.94 -26.80 5.94
C GLN A 361 2.04 -27.89 5.35
N TRP A 362 1.61 -27.70 4.10
CA TRP A 362 0.76 -28.60 3.33
C TRP A 362 1.32 -28.82 1.93
N ASP A 363 1.28 -30.06 1.44
CA ASP A 363 1.81 -30.44 0.14
C ASP A 363 0.74 -30.31 -0.95
N ILE A 364 0.57 -29.10 -1.45
CA ILE A 364 -0.28 -28.82 -2.62
C ILE A 364 0.56 -28.60 -3.88
N THR A 365 0.00 -28.93 -5.03
CA THR A 365 0.63 -28.68 -6.33
C THR A 365 -0.15 -27.61 -7.08
N ILE A 366 0.53 -26.58 -7.57
CA ILE A 366 -0.03 -25.70 -8.60
C ILE A 366 0.33 -26.25 -9.98
N LEU A 367 -0.68 -26.50 -10.82
CA LEU A 367 -0.51 -26.97 -12.18
C LEU A 367 -0.94 -25.87 -13.16
N LEU A 368 -0.04 -25.56 -14.11
CA LEU A 368 -0.26 -24.57 -15.15
C LEU A 368 -0.31 -25.27 -16.49
N ASP A 369 -1.32 -24.94 -17.30
CA ASP A 369 -1.35 -25.34 -18.70
C ASP A 369 -0.43 -24.43 -19.54
N PRO A 370 -0.25 -24.71 -20.85
CA PRO A 370 0.57 -23.86 -21.72
C PRO A 370 0.05 -22.41 -21.84
N GLY A 371 -1.26 -22.19 -21.77
CA GLY A 371 -1.87 -20.86 -21.85
C GLY A 371 -1.53 -20.00 -20.64
N ALA A 372 -1.83 -20.51 -19.44
CA ALA A 372 -1.49 -19.88 -18.16
C ALA A 372 0.03 -19.65 -18.03
N SER A 373 0.83 -20.60 -18.49
CA SER A 373 2.29 -20.47 -18.51
C SER A 373 2.77 -19.34 -19.43
N ALA A 374 2.14 -19.17 -20.60
CA ALA A 374 2.45 -18.10 -21.53
C ALA A 374 2.02 -16.73 -20.98
N ALA A 375 0.82 -16.62 -20.41
CA ALA A 375 0.33 -15.41 -19.78
C ALA A 375 1.18 -14.99 -18.56
N SER A 376 1.74 -15.97 -17.84
CA SER A 376 2.63 -15.77 -16.69
C SER A 376 4.12 -15.76 -17.05
N ALA A 377 4.52 -15.73 -18.33
CA ALA A 377 5.89 -16.02 -18.78
C ALA A 377 6.97 -15.16 -18.10
N ASN A 378 6.63 -13.92 -17.72
CA ASN A 378 7.53 -13.01 -17.01
C ASN A 378 8.00 -13.54 -15.64
N HIS A 379 7.28 -14.50 -15.07
CA HIS A 379 7.60 -15.15 -13.79
C HIS A 379 8.08 -16.60 -13.97
N ILE A 380 7.52 -17.35 -14.93
CA ILE A 380 7.79 -18.79 -15.09
C ILE A 380 9.29 -19.05 -15.30
N GLY A 381 9.95 -18.30 -16.19
CA GLY A 381 11.38 -18.51 -16.45
C GLY A 381 12.25 -18.32 -15.21
N PHE A 382 11.88 -17.37 -14.32
CA PHE A 382 12.58 -17.16 -13.06
C PHE A 382 12.33 -18.31 -12.07
N TYR A 383 11.09 -18.79 -11.95
CA TYR A 383 10.75 -19.92 -11.08
C TYR A 383 11.39 -21.23 -11.55
N GLU A 384 11.46 -21.47 -12.86
CA GLU A 384 12.17 -22.61 -13.45
C GLU A 384 13.68 -22.53 -13.19
N TRP A 385 14.28 -21.36 -13.41
CA TRP A 385 15.70 -21.14 -13.11
C TRP A 385 16.02 -21.35 -11.62
N LYS A 386 15.09 -20.98 -10.72
CA LYS A 386 15.19 -21.25 -9.28
C LYS A 386 14.90 -22.70 -8.89
N GLY A 387 14.41 -23.54 -9.80
CA GLY A 387 13.99 -24.92 -9.50
C GLY A 387 12.67 -25.03 -8.73
N LEU A 388 11.88 -23.95 -8.66
CA LEU A 388 10.60 -23.90 -7.95
C LEU A 388 9.42 -24.35 -8.84
N LEU A 389 9.59 -24.26 -10.16
CA LEU A 389 8.68 -24.84 -11.15
C LEU A 389 9.46 -25.76 -12.09
N LYS A 390 8.76 -26.77 -12.62
CA LYS A 390 9.31 -27.70 -13.61
C LYS A 390 8.27 -28.02 -14.68
N LYS A 391 8.74 -28.20 -15.92
CA LYS A 391 7.92 -28.71 -17.02
C LYS A 391 7.77 -30.22 -16.89
N VAL A 392 6.55 -30.70 -17.04
CA VAL A 392 6.20 -32.13 -17.05
C VAL A 392 5.34 -32.42 -18.27
N LYS A 393 5.39 -33.66 -18.78
CA LYS A 393 4.44 -34.08 -19.80
C LYS A 393 3.17 -34.56 -19.11
N VAL A 394 2.02 -34.34 -19.73
CA VAL A 394 0.72 -34.80 -19.19
C VAL A 394 0.73 -36.30 -18.89
N ARG A 395 1.36 -37.12 -19.75
CA ARG A 395 1.50 -38.57 -19.55
C ARG A 395 2.33 -38.97 -18.32
N ASP A 396 3.11 -38.05 -17.77
CA ASP A 396 3.96 -38.27 -16.60
C ASP A 396 3.23 -37.84 -15.29
N LEU A 397 2.01 -37.29 -15.39
CA LEU A 397 1.16 -36.95 -14.25
C LEU A 397 0.47 -38.20 -13.68
N LYS A 398 0.10 -38.16 -12.40
CA LYS A 398 -0.69 -39.23 -11.77
C LYS A 398 -2.09 -39.30 -12.42
N PRO A 399 -2.74 -40.48 -12.50
CA PRO A 399 -4.07 -40.61 -13.08
C PRO A 399 -5.12 -39.65 -12.50
N ALA A 400 -5.10 -39.40 -11.18
CA ALA A 400 -6.00 -38.44 -10.54
C ALA A 400 -5.78 -36.99 -11.02
N GLN A 401 -4.52 -36.60 -11.25
CA GLN A 401 -4.17 -35.26 -11.75
C GLN A 401 -4.61 -35.07 -13.19
N ILE A 402 -4.47 -36.11 -14.03
CA ILE A 402 -4.98 -36.10 -15.41
C ILE A 402 -6.50 -35.96 -15.41
N ALA A 403 -7.20 -36.74 -14.59
CA ALA A 403 -8.66 -36.65 -14.48
C ALA A 403 -9.14 -35.27 -14.01
N ALA A 404 -8.44 -34.66 -13.04
CA ALA A 404 -8.74 -33.31 -12.57
C ALA A 404 -8.52 -32.26 -13.68
N LEU A 405 -7.43 -32.38 -14.44
CA LEU A 405 -7.13 -31.51 -15.57
C LEU A 405 -8.19 -31.63 -16.67
N ASP A 406 -8.54 -32.86 -17.07
CA ASP A 406 -9.54 -33.12 -18.11
C ASP A 406 -10.91 -32.55 -17.73
N LYS A 407 -11.32 -32.70 -16.46
CA LYS A 407 -12.58 -32.16 -15.95
C LYS A 407 -12.60 -30.63 -15.98
N TYR A 408 -11.52 -30.00 -15.52
CA TYR A 408 -11.40 -28.54 -15.54
C TYR A 408 -11.36 -28.00 -16.98
N ALA A 409 -10.55 -28.59 -17.85
CA ALA A 409 -10.45 -28.20 -19.25
C ALA A 409 -11.79 -28.32 -19.98
N LYS A 410 -12.61 -29.34 -19.64
CA LYS A 410 -13.96 -29.48 -20.16
C LYS A 410 -14.87 -28.33 -19.73
N ALA A 411 -14.88 -27.97 -18.44
CA ALA A 411 -15.71 -26.87 -17.92
C ALA A 411 -15.34 -25.53 -18.59
N VAL A 412 -14.04 -25.27 -18.75
CA VAL A 412 -13.49 -24.12 -19.50
C VAL A 412 -13.97 -24.12 -20.95
N ALA A 413 -13.84 -25.24 -21.65
CA ALA A 413 -14.27 -25.35 -23.05
C ALA A 413 -15.79 -25.17 -23.24
N GLU A 414 -16.58 -25.55 -22.24
CA GLU A 414 -18.05 -25.42 -22.23
C GLU A 414 -18.53 -24.05 -21.73
N GLY A 415 -17.64 -23.21 -21.17
CA GLY A 415 -18.00 -21.92 -20.56
C GLY A 415 -18.92 -22.07 -19.35
N THR A 416 -18.82 -23.19 -18.65
CA THR A 416 -19.63 -23.52 -17.48
C THR A 416 -18.80 -23.43 -16.21
N ASP A 417 -19.45 -23.15 -15.09
CA ASP A 417 -18.81 -23.27 -13.78
C ASP A 417 -18.37 -24.72 -13.54
N ASP A 418 -17.18 -24.89 -12.97
CA ASP A 418 -16.72 -26.18 -12.51
C ASP A 418 -17.38 -26.60 -11.18
N GLU A 419 -16.95 -27.74 -10.63
CA GLU A 419 -17.52 -28.28 -9.39
C GLU A 419 -17.29 -27.41 -8.14
N PHE A 420 -16.44 -26.38 -8.23
CA PHE A 420 -16.15 -25.42 -7.17
C PHE A 420 -16.74 -24.03 -7.47
N GLY A 421 -17.51 -23.89 -8.56
CA GLY A 421 -18.13 -22.61 -8.93
C GLY A 421 -17.15 -21.63 -9.60
N GLN A 422 -16.01 -22.11 -10.11
CA GLN A 422 -15.11 -21.28 -10.90
C GLN A 422 -15.57 -21.29 -12.36
N SER A 423 -15.90 -20.11 -12.88
CA SER A 423 -16.29 -19.95 -14.27
C SER A 423 -15.11 -20.19 -15.20
N GLY A 424 -15.39 -20.96 -16.26
CA GLY A 424 -14.47 -21.35 -17.32
C GLY A 424 -14.03 -20.23 -18.25
#